data_AF-A0A662RJZ6-F1
#
_entry.id   AF-A0A662RJZ6-F1
#
_cell.length_a   1.000
_cell.length_b   1.000
_cell.length_c   1.000
_cell.angle_alpha   90.00
_cell.angle_beta   90.00
_cell.angle_gamma   90.00
#
_symmetry.space_group_name_H-M   'P 1'
#
loop_
_entity.id
_entity.type
_entity.pdbx_description
1 polymer ?
#
loop_
_entity_poly.entity_id
_entity_poly.type
_entity_poly.pdbx_seq_one_letter_code
_entity_poly.pdbx_strand_id
1 'polypeptide(L)' 'MKRKLRVYLDTSVVSVLFDERNPERKSLTETFFGEIANFESFISEITVAEIERTPDIGLRNKM' A
#
# COMPACT_ATOMS: atom_id res chain seq x y z
N MET A 1 15.87 22.42 -3.11
CA MET A 1 14.78 21.42 -3.03
C MET A 1 14.64 20.96 -1.59
N LYS A 2 13.43 20.97 -1.01
CA LYS A 2 13.16 20.27 0.26
C LYS A 2 13.30 18.77 -0.01
N ARG A 3 14.05 18.05 0.85
CA ARG A 3 14.10 16.58 0.79
C ARG A 3 12.74 16.02 1.22
N LYS A 4 12.16 15.12 0.43
CA LYS A 4 10.97 14.37 0.82
C LYS A 4 11.36 13.31 1.85
N LEU A 5 10.45 12.99 2.76
CA LEU A 5 10.65 11.88 3.69
C LEU A 5 10.55 10.57 2.90
N ARG A 6 11.49 9.66 3.15
CA ARG A 6 11.52 8.33 2.54
C ARG A 6 10.61 7.39 3.33
N VAL A 7 9.66 6.74 2.67
CA VAL A 7 8.70 5.82 3.31
C VAL A 7 8.73 4.46 2.64
N TYR A 8 8.89 3.42 3.45
CA TYR A 8 8.76 2.03 3.03
C TYR A 8 7.30 1.61 3.13
N LEU A 9 6.76 0.99 2.09
CA LEU A 9 5.43 0.42 2.12
C LEU A 9 5.53 -1.11 2.18
N ASP A 10 4.89 -1.68 3.19
CA ASP A 10 4.71 -3.11 3.34
C ASP A 10 3.47 -3.60 2.58
N THR A 11 3.40 -4.90 2.26
CA THR A 11 2.27 -5.50 1.53
C THR A 11 0.95 -5.25 2.24
N SER A 12 0.96 -5.29 3.58
CA SER A 12 -0.23 -5.06 4.39
C SER A 12 -0.82 -3.65 4.24
N VAL A 13 0.00 -2.65 3.88
CA VAL A 13 -0.46 -1.27 3.64
C VAL A 13 -1.19 -1.20 2.30
N VAL A 14 -0.69 -1.90 1.27
CA VAL A 14 -1.32 -1.95 -0.06
C VAL A 14 -2.64 -2.72 -0.02
N SER A 15 -2.67 -3.88 0.64
CA SER A 15 -3.87 -4.73 0.69
C SER A 15 -5.07 -4.05 1.37
N VAL A 16 -4.80 -3.16 2.33
CA VAL A 16 -5.85 -2.45 3.09
C VAL A 16 -6.68 -1.52 2.23
N LEU A 17 -6.16 -1.01 1.11
CA LEU A 17 -6.93 -0.22 0.14
C LEU A 17 -8.15 -0.97 -0.41
N PHE A 18 -8.15 -2.30 -0.31
CA PHE A 18 -9.20 -3.18 -0.83
C PHE A 18 -9.90 -3.99 0.25
N ASP A 19 -9.60 -3.75 1.53
CA ASP A 19 -10.19 -4.48 2.65
C ASP A 19 -11.42 -3.76 3.22
N GLU A 20 -12.61 -4.25 2.87
CA GLU A 20 -13.89 -3.69 3.37
C GLU A 20 -14.21 -4.08 4.82
N ARG A 21 -13.44 -4.99 5.44
CA ARG A 21 -13.71 -5.46 6.81
C ARG A 21 -13.35 -4.41 7.86
N ASN A 22 -12.46 -3.47 7.52
CA ASN A 22 -12.05 -2.39 8.40
C ASN A 22 -12.09 -1.03 7.66
N PRO A 23 -13.29 -0.41 7.55
CA PRO A 23 -13.48 0.81 6.76
C PRO A 23 -12.71 2.02 7.31
N GLU A 24 -12.49 2.09 8.62
CA GLU A 24 -11.69 3.16 9.24
C GLU A 24 -10.23 3.08 8.79
N ARG A 25 -9.62 1.89 8.89
CA ARG A 25 -8.24 1.66 8.46
C ARG A 25 -8.07 1.87 6.95
N LYS A 26 -9.06 1.45 6.16
CA LYS A 26 -9.10 1.69 4.71
C LYS A 26 -9.12 3.20 4.42
N SER A 27 -10.05 3.94 5.03
CA SER A 27 -10.17 5.41 4.85
C SER A 27 -8.88 6.16 5.24
N LEU A 28 -8.24 5.77 6.34
CA LEU A 28 -6.95 6.34 6.74
C LEU A 28 -5.86 6.06 5.70
N THR A 29 -5.85 4.84 5.16
CA THR A 29 -4.87 4.43 4.15
C THR A 29 -5.11 5.16 2.83
N GLU A 30 -6.36 5.29 2.38
CA GLU A 30 -6.74 6.10 1.21
C GLU A 30 -6.30 7.56 1.36
N THR A 31 -6.49 8.14 2.55
CA THR A 31 -6.05 9.51 2.88
C THR A 31 -4.53 9.63 2.76
N PHE A 32 -3.77 8.68 3.31
CA PHE A 32 -2.32 8.62 3.16
C PHE A 32 -1.89 8.53 1.70
N PHE A 33 -2.54 7.68 0.90
CA PHE A 33 -2.22 7.55 -0.53
C PHE A 33 -2.55 8.81 -1.34
N GLY A 34 -3.55 9.59 -0.92
CA GLY A 34 -3.81 10.92 -1.47
C GLY A 34 -2.65 11.92 -1.28
N GLU A 35 -1.84 11.72 -0.24
CA GLU A 35 -0.67 12.54 0.06
C GLU A 35 0.66 11.89 -0.31
N ILE A 36 0.66 10.68 -0.91
CA ILE A 36 1.87 9.87 -1.12
C ILE A 36 2.92 10.59 -1.98
N ALA A 37 2.48 11.48 -2.86
CA ALA A 37 3.35 12.31 -3.69
C ALA A 37 4.26 13.25 -2.87
N ASN A 38 3.95 13.50 -1.59
CA ASN A 38 4.78 14.27 -0.67
C ASN A 38 5.98 13.48 -0.13
N PHE A 39 5.98 12.16 -0.35
CA PHE A 39 7.01 11.24 0.10
C PHE A 39 7.84 10.71 -1.07
N GLU A 40 9.00 10.13 -0.74
CA GLU A 40 9.74 9.25 -1.62
C GLU A 40 9.43 7.82 -1.19
N SER A 41 8.42 7.22 -1.82
CA SER A 41 7.94 5.88 -1.48
C SER A 41 8.75 4.79 -2.17
N PHE A 42 8.93 3.66 -1.48
CA PHE A 42 9.58 2.48 -2.01
C PHE A 42 8.97 1.22 -1.40
N ILE A 43 9.02 0.12 -2.16
CA ILE A 43 8.68 -1.24 -1.72
C ILE A 43 9.90 -2.14 -1.87
N SER A 44 9.90 -3.30 -1.22
CA SER A 44 10.94 -4.29 -1.41
C SER A 44 10.53 -5.33 -2.45
N GLU A 45 11.50 -6.08 -2.96
CA GLU A 45 11.24 -7.30 -3.75
C GLU A 45 10.39 -8.33 -2.97
N ILE A 46 10.49 -8.33 -1.63
CA ILE A 46 9.67 -9.19 -0.78
C ILE A 46 8.21 -8.78 -0.88
N THR A 47 7.91 -7.48 -0.85
CA THR A 47 6.55 -6.95 -1.03
C THR A 47 5.95 -7.40 -2.35
N VAL A 48 6.72 -7.35 -3.44
CA VAL A 48 6.29 -7.84 -4.75
C VAL A 48 5.98 -9.34 -4.69
N ALA A 49 6.87 -10.14 -4.12
CA ALA A 49 6.69 -11.59 -4.00
C ALA A 49 5.46 -11.98 -3.14
N GLU A 50 5.13 -11.18 -2.12
CA GLU A 50 3.94 -11.38 -1.29
C GLU A 50 2.65 -11.08 -2.04
N ILE A 51 2.63 -10.00 -2.83
CA ILE A 51 1.50 -9.67 -3.73
C ILE A 51 1.29 -10.82 -4.73
N GLU A 52 2.34 -11.29 -5.40
CA GLU A 52 2.26 -12.39 -6.36
C GLU A 52 1.70 -13.69 -5.76
N ARG A 53 2.06 -13.98 -4.50
CA ARG A 53 1.62 -15.16 -3.74
C ARG A 53 0.26 -15.01 -3.08
N THR A 54 -0.42 -13.88 -3.24
CA THR A 54 -1.76 -13.67 -2.68
C THR A 54 -2.76 -14.66 -3.32
N PRO A 55 -3.41 -15.55 -2.53
CA PRO A 55 -4.29 -16.60 -3.07
C PRO A 55 -5.57 -16.05 -3.73
N ASP A 56 -6.06 -14.93 -3.21
CA ASP A 56 -7.21 -14.23 -3.79
C ASP A 56 -6.76 -13.49 -5.05
N ILE A 57 -7.08 -14.08 -6.21
CA ILE A 57 -6.74 -13.53 -7.52
C ILE A 57 -7.39 -12.16 -7.74
N GLY A 58 -8.60 -11.94 -7.21
CA GLY A 58 -9.32 -10.69 -7.34
C GLY A 58 -8.64 -9.56 -6.56
N LEU A 59 -8.19 -9.85 -5.34
CA LEU A 59 -7.39 -8.92 -4.53
C LEU A 59 -6.02 -8.68 -5.16
N ARG A 60 -5.33 -9.75 -5.59
CA ARG A 60 -4.01 -9.65 -6.22
C ARG A 60 -4.00 -8.77 -7.45
N ASN A 61 -5.03 -8.84 -8.29
CA ASN A 61 -5.12 -8.00 -9.49
C ASN A 61 -5.43 -6.52 -9.19
N LYS A 62 -5.88 -6.20 -7.98
CA LYS A 62 -6.12 -4.83 -7.53
C LYS A 62 -4.87 -4.17 -6.93
N MET A 63 -4.04 -4.98 -6.25
CA MET A 63 -2.75 -4.55 -5.68
C MET A 63 -1.71 -4.35 -6.77
#